data_AF-A0A7S0VRI3-F1
#
_entry.id   AF-A0A7S0VRI3-F1
#
_cell.length_a   1.000
_cell.length_b   1.000
_cell.length_c   1.000
_cell.angle_alpha   90.00
_cell.angle_beta   90.00
_cell.angle_gamma   90.00
#
_symmetry.space_group_name_H-M   'P 1'
#
loop_
_entity.id
_entity.type
_entity.pdbx_description
1 polymer ?
#
loop_
_entity_poly.entity_id
_entity_poly.type
_entity_poly.pdbx_seq_one_letter_code
_entity_poly.pdbx_strand_id
1 'polypeptide(L)'
;HMLMLPTHLTQLPTGHEQGECYAIDIGGTNFRVMYLKLADSKNQIHEKDVVEVSLPRDLLSGDGSRLFDFLAVTLRDFIAKHRQELSLHKPHASVQVNPQSLGTVDISATSDNISLPVVGFCFSFPVSQTSANSGILLDWTKGFTCSGVVGEDPVTLLHAALIRAGCPC
;
A
#
# COMPACT_ATOMS: atom_id res chain seq x y z
N HIS A 1 19.66 28.57 -3.60
CA HIS A 1 19.11 28.41 -2.23
C HIS A 1 18.79 26.93 -2.04
N MET A 2 19.39 26.25 -1.05
CA MET A 2 19.09 24.85 -0.74
C MET A 2 17.97 24.80 0.30
N LEU A 3 16.88 24.08 0.03
CA LEU A 3 15.69 24.11 0.89
C LEU A 3 15.86 23.34 2.21
N MET A 4 16.72 22.30 2.23
CA MET A 4 17.03 21.49 3.43
C MET A 4 15.76 21.08 4.23
N LEU A 5 14.77 20.54 3.52
CA LEU A 5 13.46 20.23 4.09
C LEU A 5 13.56 19.10 5.14
N PRO A 6 12.86 19.20 6.30
CA PRO A 6 12.80 18.12 7.27
C PRO A 6 12.00 16.93 6.74
N THR A 7 12.48 15.71 6.96
CA THR A 7 11.80 14.46 6.56
C THR A 7 10.79 13.96 7.59
N HIS A 8 10.80 14.53 8.80
CA HIS A 8 10.03 14.09 9.98
C HIS A 8 10.31 12.65 10.44
N LEU A 9 11.35 12.00 9.92
CA LEU A 9 11.87 10.74 10.42
C LEU A 9 12.95 11.02 11.47
N THR A 10 12.64 10.70 12.72
CA THR A 10 13.54 10.94 13.87
C THR A 10 14.35 9.71 14.25
N GLN A 11 14.03 8.54 13.69
CA GLN A 11 14.70 7.28 13.93
C GLN A 11 15.08 6.64 12.60
N LEU A 12 16.28 6.07 12.55
CA LEU A 12 16.74 5.28 11.41
C LEU A 12 16.40 3.80 11.64
N PRO A 13 16.29 3.00 10.56
CA PRO A 13 16.14 1.56 10.69
C PRO A 13 17.27 0.95 11.55
N THR A 14 16.88 0.08 12.45
CA THR A 14 17.74 -0.65 13.39
C THR A 14 18.28 -1.95 12.79
N GLY A 15 17.62 -2.49 11.76
CA GLY A 15 17.89 -3.81 11.19
C GLY A 15 17.23 -4.96 11.96
N HIS A 16 16.42 -4.64 12.96
CA HIS A 16 15.62 -5.57 13.77
C HIS A 16 14.12 -5.45 13.49
N GLU A 17 13.74 -4.68 12.47
CA GLU A 17 12.35 -4.57 12.01
C GLU A 17 11.84 -5.93 11.54
N GLN A 18 10.58 -6.22 11.85
CA GLN A 18 9.91 -7.47 11.51
C GLN A 18 8.52 -7.18 10.97
N GLY A 19 7.99 -8.16 10.23
CA GLY A 19 6.61 -8.13 9.76
C GLY A 19 6.52 -7.81 8.27
N GLU A 20 5.30 -7.50 7.85
CA GLU A 20 4.94 -7.37 6.46
C GLU A 20 4.48 -5.95 6.18
N CYS A 21 4.96 -5.36 5.09
CA CYS A 21 4.51 -4.06 4.63
C CYS A 21 4.35 -4.04 3.12
N TYR A 22 3.53 -3.10 2.67
CA TYR A 22 3.34 -2.79 1.27
C TYR A 22 3.88 -1.40 0.99
N ALA A 23 4.16 -1.10 -0.26
CA ALA A 23 4.50 0.25 -0.66
C ALA A 23 3.99 0.60 -2.05
N ILE A 24 3.64 1.87 -2.23
CA ILE A 24 3.39 2.49 -3.52
C ILE A 24 4.52 3.48 -3.77
N ASP A 25 5.14 3.41 -4.93
CA ASP A 25 6.09 4.41 -5.40
C ASP A 25 5.65 5.00 -6.74
N ILE A 26 5.26 6.27 -6.71
CA ILE A 26 4.81 7.03 -7.87
C ILE A 26 5.69 8.25 -8.06
N GLY A 27 6.18 8.42 -9.29
CA GLY A 27 7.07 9.53 -9.61
C GLY A 27 7.31 9.78 -11.10
N GLY A 28 6.55 9.13 -11.98
CA GLY A 28 6.69 9.22 -13.44
C GLY A 28 5.48 8.59 -14.14
N THR A 29 5.65 8.16 -15.40
CA THR A 29 4.57 7.53 -16.19
C THR A 29 4.29 6.08 -15.80
N ASN A 30 5.11 5.51 -14.92
CA ASN A 30 4.86 4.24 -14.25
C ASN A 30 4.86 4.48 -12.74
N PHE A 31 4.23 3.58 -12.01
CA PHE A 31 4.36 3.47 -10.56
C PHE A 31 4.62 2.02 -10.17
N ARG A 32 5.11 1.81 -8.96
CA ARG A 32 5.43 0.48 -8.44
C ARG A 32 4.53 0.17 -7.25
N VAL A 33 4.05 -1.05 -7.18
CA VAL A 33 3.46 -1.65 -5.97
C VAL A 33 4.42 -2.72 -5.48
N MET A 34 4.69 -2.72 -4.18
CA MET A 34 5.68 -3.59 -3.57
C MET A 34 5.11 -4.29 -2.34
N TYR A 35 5.53 -5.53 -2.12
CA TYR A 35 5.42 -6.25 -0.87
C TYR A 35 6.81 -6.51 -0.31
N LEU A 36 6.96 -6.38 1.01
CA LEU A 36 8.19 -6.70 1.73
C LEU A 36 7.82 -7.49 3.00
N LYS A 37 8.56 -8.57 3.23
CA LYS A 37 8.58 -9.28 4.50
C LYS A 37 9.95 -9.13 5.15
N LEU A 38 9.97 -8.50 6.31
CA LEU A 38 11.16 -8.30 7.11
C LEU A 38 11.27 -9.41 8.15
N ALA A 39 12.47 -9.96 8.30
CA ALA A 39 12.77 -10.98 9.31
C ALA A 39 13.76 -10.43 10.36
N ASP A 40 13.70 -10.99 11.58
CA ASP A 40 14.56 -10.61 12.71
C ASP A 40 16.00 -11.10 12.54
N SER A 41 16.70 -10.61 11.51
CA SER A 41 18.13 -10.83 11.38
C SER A 41 18.77 -9.80 10.44
N LYS A 42 19.54 -8.88 11.04
CA LYS A 42 20.60 -8.10 10.37
C LYS A 42 20.17 -7.48 9.03
N ASN A 43 19.04 -6.78 8.99
CA ASN A 43 18.60 -6.01 7.81
C ASN A 43 18.30 -6.89 6.56
N GLN A 44 17.89 -8.14 6.74
CA GLN A 44 17.51 -9.02 5.63
C GLN A 44 16.03 -8.89 5.26
N ILE A 45 15.79 -8.70 3.97
CA ILE A 45 14.47 -8.84 3.37
C ILE A 45 14.26 -10.34 3.11
N HIS A 46 13.30 -10.94 3.79
CA HIS A 46 12.99 -12.37 3.67
C HIS A 46 12.23 -12.67 2.37
N GLU A 47 11.28 -11.80 2.03
CA GLU A 47 10.47 -11.93 0.83
C GLU A 47 10.19 -10.55 0.25
N LYS A 48 10.14 -10.48 -1.08
CA LYS A 48 9.89 -9.26 -1.84
C LYS A 48 9.17 -9.59 -3.13
N ASP A 49 8.12 -8.84 -3.40
CA ASP A 49 7.50 -8.80 -4.72
C ASP A 49 7.32 -7.34 -5.15
N VAL A 50 7.50 -7.08 -6.45
CA VAL A 50 7.42 -5.74 -7.04
C VAL A 50 6.74 -5.84 -8.40
N VAL A 51 5.66 -5.10 -8.55
CA VAL A 51 4.97 -4.94 -9.83
C VAL A 51 5.08 -3.49 -10.26
N GLU A 52 5.62 -3.28 -11.46
CA GLU A 52 5.58 -1.98 -12.14
C GLU A 52 4.34 -1.90 -13.03
N VAL A 53 3.61 -0.80 -12.91
CA VAL A 53 2.36 -0.57 -13.63
C VAL A 53 2.45 0.75 -14.38
N SER A 54 2.17 0.71 -15.67
CA SER A 54 2.08 1.92 -16.49
C SER A 54 0.79 2.67 -16.20
N LEU A 55 0.91 3.98 -16.01
CA LEU A 55 -0.24 4.86 -15.84
C LEU A 55 -0.87 5.15 -17.21
N PRO A 56 -2.18 4.93 -17.36
CA PRO A 56 -2.93 5.45 -18.50
C PRO A 56 -2.75 6.97 -18.63
N ARG A 57 -2.55 7.46 -19.86
CA ARG A 57 -2.23 8.88 -20.12
C ARG A 57 -3.30 9.85 -19.63
N ASP A 58 -4.57 9.45 -19.67
CA ASP A 58 -5.68 10.26 -19.17
C ASP A 58 -5.62 10.45 -17.65
N LEU A 59 -4.97 9.55 -16.91
CA LEU A 59 -4.77 9.71 -15.46
C LEU A 59 -3.66 10.69 -15.09
N LEU A 60 -2.81 11.11 -16.04
CA LEU A 60 -1.79 12.14 -15.79
C LEU A 60 -2.37 13.56 -15.85
N SER A 61 -3.50 13.75 -16.52
CA SER A 61 -4.08 15.08 -16.78
C SER A 61 -5.57 15.19 -16.49
N GLY A 62 -6.19 14.11 -16.01
CA GLY A 62 -7.61 14.04 -15.66
C GLY A 62 -7.89 14.41 -14.21
N ASP A 63 -9.01 13.89 -13.70
CA ASP A 63 -9.40 14.10 -12.32
C ASP A 63 -8.49 13.33 -11.34
N GLY A 64 -8.04 14.02 -10.29
CA GLY A 64 -7.17 13.46 -9.27
C GLY A 64 -7.76 12.26 -8.55
N SER A 65 -9.08 12.23 -8.29
CA SER A 65 -9.72 11.11 -7.63
C SER A 65 -9.52 9.82 -8.43
N ARG A 66 -9.60 9.90 -9.76
CA ARG A 66 -9.39 8.75 -10.65
C ARG A 66 -7.97 8.20 -10.58
N LEU A 67 -6.96 9.07 -10.43
CA LEU A 67 -5.58 8.64 -10.22
C LEU A 67 -5.46 7.86 -8.91
N PHE A 68 -5.94 8.41 -7.80
CA PHE A 68 -5.85 7.73 -6.49
C PHE A 68 -6.70 6.45 -6.43
N ASP A 69 -7.87 6.42 -7.07
CA ASP A 69 -8.69 5.21 -7.20
C ASP A 69 -7.93 4.12 -7.96
N PHE A 70 -7.22 4.48 -9.04
CA PHE A 70 -6.40 3.53 -9.80
C PHE A 70 -5.24 2.96 -8.97
N LEU A 71 -4.55 3.80 -8.20
CA LEU A 71 -3.50 3.35 -7.28
C LEU A 71 -4.05 2.40 -6.21
N ALA A 72 -5.19 2.76 -5.61
CA ALA A 72 -5.84 1.98 -4.56
C ALA A 72 -6.34 0.61 -5.04
N VAL A 73 -7.01 0.57 -6.20
CA VAL A 73 -7.47 -0.67 -6.84
C VAL A 73 -6.28 -1.57 -7.18
N THR A 74 -5.21 -0.99 -7.74
CA THR A 74 -4.00 -1.77 -8.07
C THR A 74 -3.39 -2.39 -6.82
N LEU A 75 -3.27 -1.63 -5.72
CA LEU A 75 -2.74 -2.17 -4.47
C LEU A 75 -3.64 -3.26 -3.87
N ARG A 76 -4.97 -3.05 -3.86
CA ARG A 76 -5.93 -4.07 -3.39
C ARG A 76 -5.77 -5.38 -4.16
N ASP A 77 -5.75 -5.30 -5.50
CA ASP A 77 -5.68 -6.48 -6.35
C ASP A 77 -4.35 -7.21 -6.15
N PHE A 78 -3.26 -6.45 -5.99
CA PHE A 78 -1.95 -6.98 -5.63
C PHE A 78 -1.96 -7.71 -4.27
N ILE A 79 -2.54 -7.11 -3.22
CA ILE A 79 -2.68 -7.75 -1.89
C ILE A 79 -3.51 -9.03 -1.99
N ALA A 80 -4.64 -9.00 -2.71
CA ALA A 80 -5.53 -10.15 -2.84
C ALA A 80 -4.83 -11.32 -3.54
N LYS A 81 -4.10 -11.05 -4.63
CA LYS A 81 -3.29 -12.04 -5.34
C LYS A 81 -2.21 -12.63 -4.45
N HIS A 82 -1.44 -11.78 -3.77
CA HIS A 82 -0.36 -12.22 -2.89
C HIS A 82 -0.86 -13.12 -1.74
N ARG A 83 -2.01 -12.78 -1.12
CA ARG A 83 -2.65 -13.62 -0.09
C ARG A 83 -3.11 -14.98 -0.62
N GLN A 84 -3.61 -15.04 -1.86
CA GLN A 84 -4.00 -16.31 -2.49
C GLN A 84 -2.78 -17.21 -2.73
N GLU A 85 -1.68 -16.64 -3.25
CA GLU A 85 -0.44 -17.38 -3.52
C GLU A 85 0.19 -17.95 -2.23
N LEU A 86 0.18 -17.18 -1.13
CA LEU A 86 0.57 -17.66 0.20
C LEU A 86 -0.29 -18.84 0.69
N SER A 87 -1.58 -18.85 0.34
CA SER A 87 -2.50 -19.92 0.73
C SER A 87 -2.25 -21.22 -0.03
N LEU A 88 -1.76 -21.13 -1.28
CA LEU A 88 -1.40 -22.27 -2.12
C LEU A 88 -0.06 -22.93 -1.74
N HIS A 89 0.89 -22.17 -1.19
CA HIS A 89 2.23 -22.66 -0.85
C HIS A 89 2.38 -23.25 0.57
N LYS A 90 1.31 -23.29 1.37
CA LYS A 90 1.30 -24.09 2.61
C LYS A 90 1.09 -25.56 2.24
N PRO A 91 2.02 -26.49 2.55
CA PRO A 91 1.73 -27.91 2.42
C PRO A 91 0.54 -28.22 3.31
N HIS A 92 -0.42 -28.94 2.74
CA HIS A 92 -1.63 -29.44 3.39
C HIS A 92 -1.25 -30.06 4.74
N ALA A 93 -1.44 -29.32 5.84
CA ALA A 93 -1.54 -29.97 7.14
C ALA A 93 -2.75 -30.90 7.01
N SER A 94 -2.52 -32.20 7.20
CA SER A 94 -3.55 -33.22 7.15
C SER A 94 -4.63 -32.89 8.18
N VAL A 95 -5.75 -32.33 7.71
CA VAL A 95 -6.98 -32.27 8.49
C VAL A 95 -7.45 -33.71 8.65
N GLN A 96 -7.23 -34.29 9.82
CA GLN A 96 -7.91 -35.52 10.21
C GLN A 96 -9.38 -35.17 10.48
N VAL A 97 -10.25 -35.52 9.53
CA VAL A 97 -11.70 -35.34 9.68
C VAL A 97 -12.21 -36.45 10.60
N ASN A 98 -12.64 -36.10 11.82
CA ASN A 98 -13.33 -37.02 12.72
C ASN A 98 -14.83 -37.08 12.34
N PRO A 99 -15.40 -38.23 11.94
CA PRO A 99 -16.77 -38.30 11.39
C PRO A 99 -17.93 -38.09 12.39
N GLN A 100 -17.69 -37.60 13.62
CA GLN A 100 -18.70 -37.63 14.69
C GLN A 100 -19.19 -36.26 15.22
N SER A 101 -18.96 -35.14 14.55
CA SER A 101 -19.58 -33.86 14.94
C SER A 101 -20.51 -33.31 13.84
N LEU A 102 -21.73 -33.85 13.78
CA LEU A 102 -22.86 -33.22 13.11
C LEU A 102 -23.47 -32.21 14.09
N GLY A 103 -23.07 -30.94 14.01
CA GLY A 103 -23.58 -29.89 14.88
C GLY A 103 -23.14 -28.50 14.43
N THR A 104 -24.12 -27.73 13.95
CA THR A 104 -24.10 -26.28 13.70
C THR A 104 -22.93 -25.72 12.88
N VAL A 105 -23.22 -25.38 11.61
CA VAL A 105 -22.43 -24.42 10.84
C VAL A 105 -22.56 -23.07 11.55
N ASP A 106 -21.54 -22.71 12.31
CA ASP A 106 -21.39 -21.40 12.90
C ASP A 106 -20.98 -20.44 11.78
N ILE A 107 -21.95 -19.69 11.22
CA ILE A 107 -21.66 -18.56 10.32
C ILE A 107 -21.28 -17.36 11.20
N SER A 108 -20.18 -17.51 11.93
CA SER A 108 -19.38 -16.39 12.39
C SER A 108 -18.12 -16.39 11.53
N ALA A 109 -18.29 -15.97 10.27
CA ALA A 109 -17.15 -15.41 9.53
C ALA A 109 -16.54 -14.38 10.48
N THR A 110 -15.33 -14.66 10.92
CA THR A 110 -14.63 -13.89 11.95
C THR A 110 -14.72 -12.44 11.54
N SER A 111 -15.34 -11.64 12.41
CA SER A 111 -15.16 -10.19 12.43
C SER A 111 -13.71 -9.94 12.81
N ASP A 112 -12.78 -10.36 11.96
CA ASP A 112 -11.43 -9.86 12.01
C ASP A 112 -11.60 -8.39 11.67
N ASN A 113 -11.41 -7.56 12.68
CA ASN A 113 -11.28 -6.12 12.57
C ASN A 113 -9.94 -5.90 11.86
N ILE A 114 -9.88 -6.29 10.58
CA ILE A 114 -8.67 -6.24 9.81
C ILE A 114 -8.41 -4.71 9.71
N SER A 115 -7.20 -4.32 10.11
CA SER A 115 -6.71 -2.94 10.04
C SER A 115 -5.79 -2.83 8.83
N LEU A 116 -5.96 -1.78 8.02
CA LEU A 116 -5.24 -1.61 6.75
C LEU A 116 -3.77 -2.00 6.92
N PRO A 117 -3.21 -2.78 5.97
CA PRO A 117 -1.81 -3.16 6.06
C PRO A 117 -0.96 -1.89 6.09
N VAL A 118 0.22 -1.97 6.70
CA VAL A 118 1.17 -0.85 6.70
C VAL A 118 1.57 -0.57 5.25
N VAL A 119 1.26 0.63 4.76
CA VAL A 119 1.62 1.09 3.39
C VAL A 119 2.59 2.25 3.47
N GLY A 120 3.79 2.06 2.93
CA GLY A 120 4.71 3.15 2.61
C GLY A 120 4.27 3.85 1.32
N PHE A 121 4.21 5.19 1.33
CA PHE A 121 3.82 5.95 0.14
C PHE A 121 4.93 6.89 -0.31
N CYS A 122 5.70 6.45 -1.30
CA CYS A 122 6.70 7.29 -1.95
C CYS A 122 6.01 8.12 -3.03
N PHE A 123 5.71 9.36 -2.69
CA PHE A 123 5.03 10.32 -3.56
C PHE A 123 6.04 11.36 -4.04
N SER A 124 6.67 11.10 -5.19
CA SER A 124 7.85 11.85 -5.67
C SER A 124 7.48 13.16 -6.39
N PHE A 125 6.69 14.01 -5.72
CA PHE A 125 6.27 15.34 -6.16
C PHE A 125 6.57 16.38 -5.07
N PRO A 126 6.65 17.68 -5.42
CA PRO A 126 6.83 18.74 -4.44
C PRO A 126 5.71 18.76 -3.39
N VAL A 127 6.04 18.38 -2.15
CA VAL A 127 5.11 18.36 -1.01
C VAL A 127 5.67 19.24 0.11
N SER A 128 4.82 20.09 0.69
CA SER A 128 5.09 20.71 1.98
C SER A 128 4.74 19.72 3.08
N GLN A 129 5.73 18.92 3.47
CA GLN A 129 5.53 17.83 4.40
C GLN A 129 5.36 18.35 5.84
N THR A 130 4.26 17.99 6.49
CA THR A 130 3.91 18.44 7.84
C THR A 130 4.18 17.40 8.91
N SER A 131 4.26 16.11 8.54
CA SER A 131 4.69 15.00 9.39
C SER A 131 5.22 13.84 8.56
N ALA A 132 5.60 12.71 9.18
CA ALA A 132 6.01 11.51 8.45
C ALA A 132 4.89 10.91 7.58
N ASN A 133 3.62 11.19 7.90
CA ASN A 133 2.44 10.63 7.22
C ASN A 133 1.44 11.69 6.74
N SER A 134 1.88 12.94 6.54
CA SER A 134 1.04 14.00 5.98
C SER A 134 1.86 15.11 5.34
N GLY A 135 1.24 15.80 4.39
CA GLY A 135 1.83 16.94 3.71
C GLY A 135 0.94 17.45 2.60
N ILE A 136 1.14 18.68 2.15
CA ILE A 136 0.31 19.29 1.10
C ILE A 136 1.04 19.28 -0.23
N LEU A 137 0.42 18.75 -1.29
CA LEU A 137 0.97 18.86 -2.64
C LEU A 137 1.03 20.34 -3.05
N LEU A 138 2.23 20.81 -3.39
CA LEU A 138 2.45 22.20 -3.79
C LEU A 138 2.15 22.42 -5.27
N ASP A 139 2.67 21.54 -6.12
CA ASP A 139 2.50 21.63 -7.57
C ASP A 139 2.78 20.27 -8.20
N TRP A 140 2.09 20.00 -9.31
CA TRP A 140 2.46 18.87 -10.15
C TRP A 140 3.72 19.15 -10.97
N THR A 141 4.47 18.09 -11.25
CA THR A 141 5.66 18.12 -12.10
C THR A 141 5.66 16.92 -13.04
N LYS A 142 6.67 16.79 -13.91
CA LYS A 142 6.91 15.59 -14.74
C LYS A 142 5.74 15.22 -15.67
N GLY A 143 5.00 16.23 -16.13
CA GLY A 143 3.87 16.07 -17.04
C GLY A 143 2.54 15.71 -16.37
N PHE A 144 2.48 15.67 -15.05
CA PHE A 144 1.21 15.57 -14.32
C PHE A 144 0.52 16.93 -14.27
N THR A 145 -0.81 16.93 -14.39
CA THR A 145 -1.68 18.10 -14.26
C THR A 145 -3.05 17.73 -13.68
N CYS A 146 -3.14 16.68 -12.86
CA CYS A 146 -4.43 16.19 -12.36
C CYS A 146 -5.15 17.23 -11.49
N SER A 147 -6.44 17.46 -11.74
CA SER A 147 -7.25 18.41 -10.97
C SER A 147 -7.58 17.89 -9.57
N GLY A 148 -7.78 18.80 -8.61
CA GLY A 148 -8.27 18.44 -7.27
C GLY A 148 -7.24 17.76 -6.36
N VAL A 149 -5.94 17.92 -6.63
CA VAL A 149 -4.86 17.36 -5.79
C VAL A 149 -3.91 18.43 -5.27
N VAL A 150 -3.59 19.45 -6.09
CA VAL A 150 -2.76 20.57 -5.63
C VAL A 150 -3.50 21.31 -4.51
N GLY A 151 -2.81 21.55 -3.40
CA GLY A 151 -3.40 22.10 -2.17
C GLY A 151 -4.00 21.07 -1.22
N GLU A 152 -4.05 19.80 -1.61
CA GLU A 152 -4.59 18.70 -0.80
C GLU A 152 -3.47 17.79 -0.24
N ASP A 153 -3.83 16.96 0.74
CA ASP A 153 -2.94 15.94 1.29
C ASP A 153 -3.06 14.61 0.52
N PRO A 154 -2.03 14.20 -0.26
CA PRO A 154 -2.08 12.98 -1.05
C PRO A 154 -2.17 11.71 -0.18
N VAL A 155 -1.75 11.74 1.09
CA VAL A 155 -1.93 10.61 2.03
C VAL A 155 -3.41 10.45 2.35
N THR A 156 -4.10 11.55 2.61
CA THR A 156 -5.56 11.54 2.87
C THR A 156 -6.32 11.07 1.63
N LEU A 157 -5.95 11.55 0.45
CA LEU A 157 -6.56 11.15 -0.83
C LEU A 157 -6.37 9.65 -1.10
N LEU A 158 -5.15 9.13 -0.92
CA LEU A 158 -4.87 7.71 -1.08
C LEU A 158 -5.63 6.86 -0.04
N HIS A 159 -5.64 7.27 1.22
CA HIS A 159 -6.36 6.56 2.28
C HIS A 159 -7.87 6.47 1.97
N ALA A 160 -8.49 7.58 1.55
CA ALA A 160 -9.89 7.60 1.13
C ALA A 160 -10.14 6.68 -0.08
N ALA A 161 -9.22 6.65 -1.05
CA ALA A 161 -9.31 5.75 -2.20
C ALA A 161 -9.19 4.27 -1.81
N LEU A 162 -8.31 3.92 -0.86
CA LEU A 162 -8.17 2.56 -0.33
C LEU A 162 -9.47 2.08 0.33
N ILE A 163 -10.15 2.95 1.09
CA ILE A 163 -11.46 2.67 1.67
C ILE A 163 -12.50 2.44 0.56
N ARG A 164 -12.59 3.33 -0.44
CA ARG A 164 -13.53 3.19 -1.57
C ARG A 164 -13.29 1.91 -2.38
N ALA A 165 -12.03 1.53 -2.56
CA ALA A 165 -11.66 0.34 -3.29
C ALA A 165 -12.02 -0.96 -2.56
N GLY A 166 -12.36 -0.89 -1.25
CA GLY A 166 -12.52 -2.08 -0.43
C GLY A 166 -11.20 -2.84 -0.28
N CYS A 167 -10.08 -2.11 -0.22
CA CYS A 167 -8.82 -2.70 0.22
C CYS A 167 -9.08 -3.34 1.57
N PRO A 168 -8.66 -4.60 1.84
CA PRO A 168 -8.80 -5.19 3.16
C PRO A 168 -8.06 -4.28 4.13
N CYS A 169 -8.83 -3.40 4.78
CA CYS A 169 -8.54 -2.91 6.11
C CYS A 169 -8.36 -4.18 6.86
#